data_AF-A0A0P7ZF52-F1
#
_entry.id   AF-A0A0P7ZF52-F1
#
_cell.length_a   1.000
_cell.length_b   1.000
_cell.length_c   1.000
_cell.angle_alpha   90.00
_cell.angle_beta   90.00
_cell.angle_gamma   90.00
#
_symmetry.space_group_name_H-M   'P 1'
#
loop_
_entity.id
_entity.type
_entity.pdbx_description
1 polymer ?
#
loop_
_entity_poly.entity_id
_entity_poly.type
_entity_poly.pdbx_seq_one_letter_code
_entity_poly.pdbx_strand_id
1 'polypeptide(L)'
;MRVGTAFLALFIVYLSVPFVLYCFPWIVGHLVYSHSFRIPFVDLSHPEDFSLNHTVNFYLTPEEGITVGVWQTVPDNQWQKAQGKDLEWYKESLKDSTPVIVYLHGNMGTRALSHRVELIK
;
A
#
# COMPACT_ATOMS: atom_id res chain seq x y z
N MET A 1 -35.48 8.66 -23.91
CA MET A 1 -34.74 9.94 -24.14
C MET A 1 -34.61 10.17 -25.63
N ARG A 2 -34.83 11.40 -26.12
CA ARG A 2 -34.56 11.73 -27.52
C ARG A 2 -33.05 11.72 -27.76
N VAL A 3 -32.62 11.15 -28.88
CA VAL A 3 -31.19 10.97 -29.25
C VAL A 3 -30.39 12.27 -29.12
N GLY A 4 -30.96 13.42 -29.54
CA GLY A 4 -30.31 14.72 -29.40
C GLY A 4 -30.04 15.17 -27.96
N THR A 5 -30.92 14.82 -27.01
CA THR A 5 -30.72 15.12 -25.58
C THR A 5 -29.58 14.30 -25.00
N ALA A 6 -29.41 13.05 -25.45
CA ALA A 6 -28.30 12.20 -25.03
C ALA A 6 -26.95 12.72 -25.54
N PHE A 7 -26.87 13.14 -26.80
CA PHE A 7 -25.65 13.73 -27.36
C PHE A 7 -25.26 15.04 -26.67
N LEU A 8 -26.22 15.91 -26.37
CA LEU A 8 -25.96 17.15 -25.64
C LEU A 8 -25.43 16.87 -24.22
N ALA A 9 -26.03 15.91 -23.51
CA ALA A 9 -25.57 15.52 -22.18
C ALA A 9 -24.13 14.99 -22.21
N LEU A 10 -23.78 14.12 -23.18
CA LEU A 10 -22.43 13.62 -23.35
C LEU A 10 -21.42 14.75 -23.64
N PHE A 11 -21.79 15.70 -24.50
CA PHE A 11 -20.95 16.84 -24.82
C PHE A 11 -20.68 17.72 -23.59
N ILE A 12 -21.71 18.00 -22.79
CA ILE A 12 -21.57 18.76 -21.54
C ILE A 12 -20.63 18.03 -20.58
N VAL A 13 -20.82 16.73 -20.36
CA VAL A 13 -19.96 15.92 -19.47
C VAL A 13 -18.51 15.93 -19.95
N TYR A 14 -18.31 15.76 -21.26
CA TYR A 14 -16.98 15.72 -21.87
C TYR A 14 -16.21 17.02 -21.67
N LEU A 15 -16.88 18.18 -21.71
CA LEU A 15 -16.25 19.48 -21.44
C LEU A 15 -16.12 19.77 -19.95
N SER A 16 -17.12 19.39 -19.13
CA SER A 16 -17.15 19.72 -17.71
C SER A 16 -16.11 18.97 -16.91
N VAL A 17 -15.86 17.69 -17.21
CA VAL A 17 -14.88 16.86 -16.48
C VAL A 17 -13.46 17.45 -16.53
N PRO A 18 -12.85 17.71 -17.70
CA PRO A 18 -11.51 18.31 -17.75
C PRO A 18 -11.48 19.72 -17.17
N PHE A 19 -12.56 20.52 -17.34
CA PHE A 19 -12.66 21.83 -16.73
C PHE A 19 -12.63 21.77 -15.19
N VAL A 20 -13.41 20.86 -14.59
CA VAL A 20 -13.41 20.64 -13.14
C VAL A 20 -12.05 20.15 -12.65
N LEU A 21 -11.44 19.18 -13.33
CA LEU A 21 -10.10 18.67 -12.95
C LEU A 21 -9.02 19.74 -13.07
N TYR A 22 -9.14 20.66 -14.04
CA TYR A 22 -8.24 21.80 -14.19
C TYR A 22 -8.43 22.84 -13.07
N CYS A 23 -9.68 23.19 -12.75
CA CYS A 23 -9.98 24.15 -11.68
C CYS A 23 -9.68 23.60 -10.27
N PHE A 24 -9.75 22.27 -10.10
CA PHE A 24 -9.60 21.61 -8.80
C PHE A 24 -8.58 20.45 -8.87
N PRO A 25 -7.28 20.75 -9.05
CA PRO A 25 -6.24 19.74 -9.22
C PRO A 25 -6.08 18.81 -8.01
N TRP A 26 -6.50 19.25 -6.80
CA TRP A 26 -6.50 18.40 -5.61
C TRP A 26 -7.37 17.14 -5.76
N ILE A 27 -8.42 17.19 -6.59
CA ILE A 27 -9.29 16.04 -6.89
C ILE A 27 -8.46 14.93 -7.56
N VAL A 28 -7.56 15.30 -8.49
CA VAL A 28 -6.68 14.34 -9.16
C VAL A 28 -5.79 13.63 -8.14
N GLY A 29 -5.21 14.37 -7.19
CA GLY A 29 -4.42 13.78 -6.11
C GLY A 29 -5.22 12.78 -5.28
N HIS A 30 -6.43 13.13 -4.85
CA HIS A 30 -7.30 12.21 -4.11
C HIS A 30 -7.71 10.98 -4.93
N LEU A 31 -7.98 11.11 -6.23
CA LEU A 31 -8.33 9.99 -7.09
C LEU A 31 -7.14 9.05 -7.33
N VAL A 32 -5.96 9.61 -7.58
CA VAL A 32 -4.74 8.84 -7.89
C VAL A 32 -4.17 8.15 -6.65
N TYR A 33 -4.16 8.83 -5.50
CA TYR A 33 -3.55 8.30 -4.28
C TYR A 33 -4.55 7.61 -3.33
N SER A 34 -5.85 7.89 -3.46
CA SER A 34 -6.95 7.43 -2.57
C SER A 34 -6.58 7.32 -1.10
N HIS A 35 -5.76 8.25 -0.60
CA HIS A 35 -5.19 8.21 0.74
C HIS A 35 -6.25 8.31 1.85
N SER A 36 -7.49 8.66 1.49
CA SER A 36 -8.63 8.70 2.41
C SER A 36 -9.17 7.31 2.79
N PHE A 37 -8.84 6.25 2.04
CA PHE A 37 -9.39 4.90 2.24
C PHE A 37 -8.37 3.95 2.88
N ARG A 38 -8.39 3.86 4.22
CA ARG A 38 -7.59 2.91 4.99
C ARG A 38 -8.34 1.59 5.18
N ILE A 39 -8.37 0.75 4.15
CA ILE A 39 -9.06 -0.55 4.18
C ILE A 39 -8.04 -1.70 4.09
N PRO A 40 -8.05 -2.68 5.01
CA PRO A 40 -8.87 -2.76 6.22
C PRO A 40 -8.37 -1.81 7.33
N PHE A 41 -9.28 -1.44 8.24
CA PHE A 41 -8.99 -0.69 9.46
C PHE A 41 -8.53 -1.65 10.56
N VAL A 42 -7.28 -2.07 10.47
CA VAL A 42 -6.66 -3.05 11.37
C VAL A 42 -5.37 -2.50 11.93
N ASP A 43 -4.92 -3.13 13.01
CA ASP A 43 -3.57 -2.91 13.51
C ASP A 43 -2.56 -3.54 12.55
N LEU A 44 -1.55 -2.76 12.18
CA LEU A 44 -0.50 -3.18 11.25
C LEU A 44 0.82 -3.44 11.98
N SER A 45 0.88 -3.27 13.31
CA SER A 45 2.07 -3.61 14.10
C SER A 45 2.23 -5.11 14.33
N HIS A 46 1.16 -5.88 14.15
CA HIS A 46 1.10 -7.33 14.41
C HIS A 46 0.91 -8.11 13.11
N PRO A 47 1.95 -8.29 12.27
CA PRO A 47 1.85 -9.11 11.05
C PRO A 47 1.39 -10.56 11.31
N GLU A 48 1.63 -11.08 12.51
CA GLU A 48 1.18 -12.40 12.97
C GLU A 48 -0.35 -12.59 12.88
N ASP A 49 -1.14 -11.52 13.06
CA ASP A 49 -2.59 -11.53 12.94
C ASP A 49 -3.06 -11.87 11.51
N PHE A 50 -2.16 -11.70 10.53
CA PHE A 50 -2.39 -11.98 9.11
C PHE A 50 -1.76 -13.30 8.66
N SER A 51 -1.40 -14.17 9.61
CA SER A 51 -0.70 -15.44 9.37
C SER A 51 0.72 -15.29 8.78
N LEU A 52 1.35 -14.13 8.99
CA LEU A 52 2.73 -13.88 8.58
C LEU A 52 3.68 -14.15 9.75
N ASN A 53 4.08 -15.41 9.92
CA ASN A 53 4.81 -15.92 11.09
C ASN A 53 6.33 -15.68 11.08
N HIS A 54 6.87 -15.11 10.01
CA HIS A 54 8.29 -14.79 9.87
C HIS A 54 8.48 -13.37 9.30
N THR A 55 7.55 -12.49 9.66
CA THR A 55 7.50 -11.09 9.27
C THR A 55 7.55 -10.19 10.51
N VAL A 56 8.33 -9.11 10.46
CA VAL A 56 8.38 -8.10 11.53
C VAL A 56 7.86 -6.76 11.02
N ASN A 57 7.22 -5.99 11.90
CA ASN A 57 6.86 -4.61 11.64
C ASN A 57 7.90 -3.65 12.24
N PHE A 58 8.29 -2.63 11.47
CA PHE A 58 9.06 -1.50 11.97
C PHE A 58 8.69 -0.22 11.22
N TYR A 59 9.26 0.91 11.64
CA TYR A 59 8.98 2.22 11.05
C TYR A 59 10.26 2.89 10.55
N LEU A 60 10.18 3.47 9.36
CA LEU A 60 11.21 4.33 8.77
C LEU A 60 10.79 5.79 8.88
N THR A 61 11.78 6.67 9.04
CA THR A 61 11.60 8.12 8.97
C THR A 61 12.46 8.67 7.85
N PRO A 62 12.01 8.58 6.57
CA PRO A 62 12.82 9.00 5.43
C PRO A 62 13.03 10.51 5.39
N GLU A 63 12.07 11.28 5.90
CA GLU A 63 12.06 12.74 5.93
C GLU A 63 11.49 13.23 7.26
N GLU A 64 11.80 14.48 7.63
CA GLU A 64 11.29 15.09 8.86
C GLU A 64 9.75 15.11 8.86
N GLY A 65 9.14 14.60 9.92
CA GLY A 65 7.69 14.53 10.07
C GLY A 65 6.99 13.41 9.26
N ILE A 66 7.73 12.59 8.51
CA ILE A 66 7.18 11.48 7.74
C ILE A 66 7.58 10.15 8.37
N THR A 67 6.59 9.32 8.72
CA THR A 67 6.81 7.97 9.25
C THR A 67 6.14 6.93 8.37
N VAL A 68 6.90 5.94 7.91
CA VAL A 68 6.42 4.87 7.02
C VAL A 68 6.54 3.54 7.75
N GLY A 69 5.42 2.83 7.92
CA GLY A 69 5.43 1.47 8.46
C GLY A 69 5.85 0.46 7.40
N VAL A 70 6.74 -0.45 7.77
CA VAL A 70 7.33 -1.48 6.91
C VAL A 70 7.08 -2.85 7.52
N TRP A 71 6.66 -3.79 6.69
CA TRP A 71 6.74 -5.22 6.99
C TRP A 71 7.95 -5.80 6.28
N GLN A 72 8.83 -6.45 7.04
CA GLN A 72 9.96 -7.19 6.50
C GLN A 72 9.76 -8.67 6.77
N THR A 73 9.74 -9.45 5.70
CA THR A 73 9.64 -10.90 5.73
C THR A 73 10.97 -11.48 5.29
N VAL A 74 11.50 -12.45 6.03
CA VAL A 74 12.68 -13.21 5.56
C VAL A 74 12.26 -14.27 4.55
N PRO A 75 13.17 -14.78 3.70
CA PRO A 75 12.84 -15.87 2.80
C PRO A 75 12.32 -17.10 3.55
N ASP A 76 11.45 -17.86 2.90
CA ASP A 76 10.75 -18.99 3.51
C ASP A 76 11.73 -20.04 4.07
N ASN A 77 12.86 -20.28 3.41
CA ASN A 77 13.91 -21.18 3.92
C ASN A 77 14.60 -20.71 5.23
N GLN A 78 14.30 -19.49 5.72
CA GLN A 78 14.79 -18.94 6.98
C GLN A 78 13.70 -18.83 8.06
N TRP A 79 12.46 -19.26 7.79
CA TRP A 79 11.33 -19.04 8.71
C TRP A 79 11.58 -19.62 10.10
N GLN A 80 12.24 -20.79 10.20
CA GLN A 80 12.56 -21.40 11.50
C GLN A 80 13.57 -20.55 12.29
N LYS A 81 14.53 -19.92 11.61
CA LYS A 81 15.56 -19.08 12.26
C LYS A 81 14.97 -17.77 12.77
N ALA A 82 13.95 -17.26 12.09
CA ALA A 82 13.24 -16.03 12.44
C ALA A 82 12.35 -16.17 13.69
N GLN A 83 12.00 -17.39 14.11
CA GLN A 83 11.11 -17.59 15.25
C GLN A 83 11.68 -16.96 16.53
N GLY A 84 10.91 -16.07 17.16
CA GLY A 84 11.27 -15.38 18.39
C GLY A 84 12.43 -14.38 18.25
N LYS A 85 12.79 -13.99 17.02
CA LYS A 85 13.83 -13.00 16.76
C LYS A 85 13.31 -11.57 16.89
N ASP A 86 14.21 -10.69 17.28
CA ASP A 86 13.94 -9.26 17.41
C ASP A 86 14.27 -8.49 16.12
N LEU A 87 13.94 -7.21 16.10
CA LEU A 87 14.16 -6.34 14.95
C LEU A 87 15.64 -6.25 14.53
N GLU A 88 16.58 -6.31 15.47
CA GLU A 88 18.01 -6.24 15.15
C GLU A 88 18.46 -7.47 14.35
N TRP A 89 17.98 -8.67 14.69
CA TRP A 89 18.25 -9.86 13.88
C TRP A 89 17.71 -9.74 12.45
N TYR A 90 16.49 -9.19 12.27
CA TYR A 90 15.92 -8.94 10.95
C TYR A 90 16.75 -7.91 10.16
N LYS A 91 17.26 -6.85 10.81
CA LYS A 91 18.17 -5.90 10.13
C LYS A 91 19.47 -6.56 9.70
N GLU A 92 20.06 -7.41 10.54
CA GLU A 92 21.27 -8.16 10.20
C GLU A 92 21.03 -9.14 9.05
N SER A 93 19.83 -9.73 8.94
CA SER A 93 19.49 -10.65 7.85
C SER A 93 19.54 -9.99 6.47
N LEU A 94 19.44 -8.65 6.37
CA LEU A 94 19.56 -7.90 5.12
C LEU A 94 21.01 -7.75 4.62
N LYS A 95 22.00 -8.11 5.45
CA LYS A 95 23.42 -8.02 5.09
C LYS A 95 23.95 -9.26 4.38
N ASP A 96 23.15 -10.30 4.26
CA ASP A 96 23.53 -11.47 3.46
C ASP A 96 23.52 -11.12 1.96
N SER A 97 24.02 -12.02 1.11
CA SER A 97 24.02 -11.81 -0.34
C SER A 97 22.68 -12.17 -1.00
N THR A 98 21.60 -12.29 -0.22
CA THR A 98 20.28 -12.64 -0.73
C THR A 98 19.64 -11.42 -1.40
N PRO A 99 18.99 -11.57 -2.56
CA PRO A 99 18.27 -10.46 -3.18
C PRO A 99 17.18 -9.90 -2.27
N VAL A 100 17.09 -8.57 -2.18
CA VAL A 100 16.02 -7.87 -1.47
C VAL A 100 14.93 -7.45 -2.46
N ILE A 101 13.69 -7.83 -2.18
CA ILE A 101 12.51 -7.41 -2.95
C ILE A 101 11.76 -6.34 -2.17
N VAL A 102 11.62 -5.15 -2.77
CA VAL A 102 10.80 -4.08 -2.19
C VAL A 102 9.44 -4.08 -2.89
N TYR A 103 8.41 -4.49 -2.16
CA TYR A 103 7.03 -4.44 -2.63
C TYR A 103 6.33 -3.16 -2.14
N LEU A 104 6.03 -2.27 -3.08
CA LEU A 104 5.22 -1.07 -2.84
C LEU A 104 3.82 -1.33 -3.39
N HIS A 105 2.82 -1.36 -2.50
CA HIS A 105 1.45 -1.60 -2.94
C HIS A 105 0.86 -0.39 -3.68
N GLY A 106 -0.12 -0.66 -4.54
CA GLY A 106 -0.82 0.38 -5.29
C GLY A 106 -1.81 1.20 -4.45
N ASN A 107 -2.56 2.02 -5.18
CA ASN A 107 -3.64 2.84 -4.66
C ASN A 107 -4.67 2.01 -3.87
N MET A 108 -5.33 2.66 -2.90
CA MET A 108 -6.38 2.12 -2.04
C MET A 108 -5.90 1.03 -1.06
N GLY A 109 -6.38 1.10 0.18
CA GLY A 109 -6.18 0.07 1.19
C GLY A 109 -4.74 -0.13 1.67
N THR A 110 -4.58 -0.92 2.73
CA THR A 110 -3.31 -1.11 3.43
C THR A 110 -2.57 -2.35 2.93
N ARG A 111 -1.32 -2.55 3.38
CA ARG A 111 -0.55 -3.79 3.16
C ARG A 111 -1.23 -5.07 3.70
N ALA A 112 -2.24 -4.93 4.56
CA ALA A 112 -3.00 -6.04 5.14
C ALA A 112 -4.18 -6.52 4.29
N LEU A 113 -4.38 -6.00 3.07
CA LEU A 113 -5.38 -6.57 2.17
C LEU A 113 -5.03 -8.02 1.84
N SER A 114 -6.03 -8.92 1.85
CA SER A 114 -5.82 -10.36 1.71
C SER A 114 -4.95 -10.72 0.50
N HIS A 115 -5.27 -10.21 -0.69
CA HIS A 115 -4.49 -10.46 -1.89
C HIS A 115 -3.04 -9.92 -1.85
N ARG A 116 -2.70 -9.01 -0.93
CA ARG A 116 -1.34 -8.52 -0.71
C ARG A 116 -0.60 -9.38 0.29
N VAL A 117 -1.28 -9.85 1.33
CA VAL A 117 -0.76 -10.81 2.31
C VAL A 117 -0.40 -12.14 1.62
N GLU A 118 -1.23 -12.61 0.67
CA GLU A 118 -0.96 -13.84 -0.09
C GLU A 118 0.28 -13.75 -1.01
N LEU A 119 0.85 -12.56 -1.26
CA LEU A 119 2.12 -12.43 -1.99
C LEU A 119 3.35 -12.70 -1.10
N ILE A 120 3.15 -12.71 0.22
CA ILE A 120 4.19 -12.80 1.24
C ILE A 120 4.23 -14.20 1.86
N LYS A 121 3.07 -14.87 1.94
CA LYS A 121 2.93 -16.28 2.35
C LYS A 121 3.62 -17.21 1.36
#